data_AF-A0A212S0P9-F1
#
_entry.id   AF-A0A212S0P9-F1
#
_cell.length_a   1.000
_cell.length_b   1.000
_cell.length_c   1.000
_cell.angle_alpha   90.00
_cell.angle_beta   90.00
_cell.angle_gamma   90.00
#
_symmetry.space_group_name_H-M   'P 1'
#
loop_
_entity.id
_entity.type
_entity.pdbx_description
1 polymer ?
#
loop_
_entity_poly.entity_id
_entity_poly.type
_entity_poly.pdbx_seq_one_letter_code
_entity_poly.pdbx_strand_id
1 'polypeptide(L)'
;MTIAIEHARAPHRTLLPSMAFYLLSASIGPALFVAAFAADLFSSDEVLFFRGLKLIALAAAVQFALTFLLRHWLNRWRGGISIHHQIAAVSLAIGLNMTFLIVVPVTLDRSVSVFLLGVMNERPTETFTADRLETVFDDVYVRKYGAMERRIREQVRSGNITPEGDGYRITPTGRAFIRFSSSIVSLFHLNPRYINPELATVAASN
;
A
#
# COMPACT_ATOMS: atom_id res chain seq x y z
N MET A 1 56.37 -1.23 -25.15
CA MET A 1 55.32 -1.47 -24.14
C MET A 1 54.03 -0.92 -24.72
N THR A 2 53.29 -1.75 -25.44
CA THR A 2 52.12 -1.36 -26.22
C THR A 2 50.89 -1.71 -25.39
N ILE A 3 50.18 -0.71 -24.89
CA ILE A 3 48.91 -0.89 -24.17
C ILE A 3 47.89 -1.29 -25.24
N ALA A 4 47.54 -2.58 -25.27
CA ALA A 4 46.42 -3.07 -26.05
C ALA A 4 45.13 -2.51 -25.43
N ILE A 5 44.55 -1.50 -26.07
CA ILE A 5 43.21 -1.03 -25.77
C ILE A 5 42.27 -2.14 -26.25
N GLU A 6 41.75 -2.91 -25.30
CA GLU A 6 40.75 -3.94 -25.54
C GLU A 6 39.50 -3.28 -26.16
N HIS A 7 39.28 -3.51 -27.45
CA HIS A 7 38.07 -3.05 -28.14
C HIS A 7 36.84 -3.68 -27.48
N ALA A 8 36.06 -2.85 -26.77
CA ALA A 8 34.76 -3.19 -26.24
C ALA A 8 33.91 -3.88 -27.32
N ARG A 9 33.62 -5.17 -27.14
CA ARG A 9 32.71 -5.92 -28.01
C ARG A 9 31.36 -5.19 -28.05
N ALA A 10 30.87 -4.93 -29.26
CA ALA A 10 29.66 -4.15 -29.51
C ALA A 10 28.44 -4.65 -28.69
N PRO A 11 27.77 -3.78 -27.91
CA PRO A 11 26.73 -4.16 -26.94
C PRO A 11 25.35 -4.51 -27.56
N HIS A 12 25.20 -4.42 -28.89
CA HIS A 12 23.87 -4.38 -29.51
C HIS A 12 23.15 -5.74 -29.60
N ARG A 13 23.86 -6.88 -29.53
CA ARG A 13 23.25 -8.22 -29.67
C ARG A 13 22.54 -8.73 -28.42
N THR A 14 22.81 -8.17 -27.24
CA THR A 14 22.26 -8.62 -25.94
C THR A 14 21.24 -7.64 -25.33
N LEU A 15 21.09 -6.44 -25.91
CA LEU A 15 20.19 -5.40 -25.39
C LEU A 15 18.72 -5.81 -25.47
N LEU A 16 18.25 -6.22 -26.65
CA LEU A 16 16.85 -6.59 -26.88
C LEU A 16 16.37 -7.75 -25.98
N PRO A 17 17.10 -8.88 -25.88
CA PRO A 17 16.73 -9.96 -24.95
C PRO A 17 16.70 -9.51 -23.49
N SER A 18 17.62 -8.64 -23.08
CA SER A 18 17.70 -8.14 -21.70
C SER A 18 16.54 -7.19 -21.37
N MET A 19 16.17 -6.31 -22.30
CA MET A 19 15.00 -5.44 -22.18
C MET A 19 13.70 -6.24 -22.15
N ALA A 20 13.56 -7.23 -23.04
CA ALA A 20 12.40 -8.11 -23.04
C ALA A 20 12.29 -8.90 -21.72
N PHE A 21 13.40 -9.46 -21.23
CA PHE A 21 13.44 -10.13 -19.94
C PHE A 21 13.02 -9.21 -18.80
N TYR A 22 13.53 -7.98 -18.78
CA TYR A 22 13.18 -6.98 -17.76
C TYR A 22 11.68 -6.68 -17.75
N LEU A 23 11.10 -6.34 -18.90
CA LEU A 23 9.68 -5.98 -19.01
C LEU A 23 8.78 -7.15 -18.62
N LEU A 24 9.05 -8.34 -19.15
CA LEU A 24 8.29 -9.55 -18.81
C LEU A 24 8.42 -9.88 -17.32
N SER A 25 9.63 -9.82 -16.77
CA SER A 25 9.88 -10.09 -15.35
C SER A 25 9.18 -9.07 -14.44
N ALA A 26 9.11 -7.80 -14.85
CA ALA A 26 8.44 -6.75 -14.10
C ALA A 26 6.92 -6.95 -14.07
N SER A 27 6.32 -7.52 -15.11
CA SER A 27 4.87 -7.82 -15.15
C SER A 27 4.46 -9.01 -14.28
N ILE A 28 5.38 -9.94 -13.99
CA ILE A 28 5.10 -11.12 -13.14
C ILE A 28 4.72 -10.70 -11.72
N GLY A 29 5.40 -9.71 -11.14
CA GLY A 29 5.16 -9.28 -9.76
C GLY A 29 3.73 -8.75 -9.52
N PRO A 30 3.22 -7.81 -10.33
CA PRO A 30 1.83 -7.37 -10.26
C PRO A 30 0.82 -8.50 -10.49
N ALA A 31 1.06 -9.37 -11.47
CA ALA A 31 0.19 -10.51 -11.70
C ALA A 31 0.11 -11.45 -10.49
N LEU A 32 1.25 -11.76 -9.87
CA LEU A 32 1.32 -12.56 -8.64
C LEU A 32 0.63 -11.87 -7.47
N PHE A 33 0.83 -10.56 -7.31
CA PHE A 33 0.18 -9.79 -6.26
C PHE A 33 -1.35 -9.82 -6.40
N VAL A 34 -1.87 -9.54 -7.61
CA VAL A 34 -3.31 -9.58 -7.90
C VAL A 34 -3.86 -10.99 -7.70
N ALA A 35 -3.16 -12.02 -8.18
CA ALA A 35 -3.58 -13.41 -7.99
C ALA A 35 -3.60 -13.82 -6.51
N ALA A 36 -2.60 -13.44 -5.73
CA ALA A 36 -2.54 -13.73 -4.30
C ALA A 36 -3.64 -12.99 -3.52
N PHE A 37 -3.95 -11.75 -3.93
CA PHE A 37 -5.07 -11.00 -3.37
C PHE A 37 -6.42 -11.64 -3.72
N ALA A 38 -6.61 -12.04 -4.98
CA ALA A 38 -7.83 -12.69 -5.48
C ALA A 38 -8.05 -14.09 -4.86
N ALA A 39 -6.98 -14.82 -4.55
CA ALA A 39 -7.03 -16.10 -3.85
C ALA A 39 -7.26 -15.98 -2.34
N ASP A 40 -7.52 -14.77 -1.85
CA ASP A 40 -7.82 -14.44 -0.46
C ASP A 40 -6.72 -14.85 0.54
N LEU A 41 -5.44 -14.82 0.14
CA LEU A 41 -4.34 -15.12 1.04
C LEU A 41 -4.27 -14.11 2.21
N PHE A 42 -3.94 -14.62 3.40
CA PHE A 42 -3.85 -13.85 4.65
C PHE A 42 -5.14 -13.10 5.03
N SER A 43 -6.31 -13.65 4.73
CA SER A 43 -7.62 -13.06 5.05
C SER A 43 -7.88 -12.86 6.55
N SER A 44 -7.11 -13.51 7.43
CA SER A 44 -7.16 -13.29 8.87
C SER A 44 -6.66 -11.92 9.33
N ASP A 45 -5.97 -11.16 8.48
CA ASP A 45 -5.49 -9.82 8.83
C ASP A 45 -6.60 -8.75 8.66
N GLU A 46 -7.13 -8.25 9.77
CA GLU A 46 -8.13 -7.15 9.79
C GLU A 46 -7.64 -5.86 9.11
N VAL A 47 -6.32 -5.62 9.09
CA VAL A 47 -5.72 -4.40 8.53
C VAL A 47 -5.26 -4.66 7.11
N LEU A 48 -6.03 -4.16 6.15
CA LEU A 48 -5.78 -4.32 4.72
C LEU A 48 -4.36 -3.91 4.30
N PHE A 49 -3.81 -2.86 4.90
CA PHE A 49 -2.44 -2.41 4.63
C PHE A 49 -1.39 -3.47 5.00
N PHE A 50 -1.48 -4.07 6.20
CA PHE A 50 -0.53 -5.10 6.63
C PHE A 50 -0.68 -6.39 5.83
N ARG A 51 -1.93 -6.75 5.50
CA ARG A 51 -2.21 -7.85 4.59
C ARG A 51 -1.54 -7.64 3.23
N GLY A 52 -1.75 -6.46 2.64
CA GLY A 52 -1.14 -6.08 1.37
C GLY A 52 0.38 -6.11 1.40
N LEU A 53 1.02 -5.65 2.48
CA LEU A 53 2.47 -5.70 2.64
C LEU A 53 3.00 -7.14 2.63
N LYS A 54 2.34 -8.07 3.32
CA LYS A 54 2.70 -9.51 3.29
C LYS A 54 2.54 -10.10 1.89
N LEU A 55 1.47 -9.74 1.18
CA LEU A 55 1.23 -10.19 -0.20
C LEU A 55 2.28 -9.65 -1.17
N ILE A 56 2.70 -8.38 -1.04
CA ILE A 56 3.79 -7.80 -1.83
C ILE A 56 5.10 -8.53 -1.56
N ALA A 57 5.43 -8.77 -0.29
CA ALA A 57 6.64 -9.51 0.08
C ALA A 57 6.64 -10.94 -0.49
N LEU A 58 5.50 -11.64 -0.40
CA LEU A 58 5.32 -12.97 -0.98
C LEU A 58 5.46 -12.94 -2.51
N ALA A 59 4.76 -12.02 -3.19
CA ALA A 59 4.82 -11.87 -4.63
C ALA A 59 6.24 -11.55 -5.11
N ALA A 60 6.97 -10.68 -4.40
CA ALA A 60 8.36 -10.35 -4.69
C ALA A 60 9.29 -11.55 -4.51
N ALA A 61 9.13 -12.34 -3.44
CA ALA A 61 9.93 -13.54 -3.21
C ALA A 61 9.70 -14.60 -4.31
N VAL A 62 8.43 -14.85 -4.67
CA VAL A 62 8.05 -15.78 -5.74
C VAL A 62 8.55 -15.27 -7.09
N GLN A 63 8.34 -13.99 -7.42
CA GLN A 63 8.86 -13.37 -8.63
C GLN A 63 10.38 -13.51 -8.72
N PHE A 64 11.11 -13.24 -7.63
CA PHE A 64 12.56 -13.36 -7.60
C PHE A 64 13.00 -14.80 -7.89
N ALA A 65 12.37 -15.80 -7.26
CA ALA A 65 12.68 -17.22 -7.51
C ALA A 65 12.39 -17.62 -8.97
N LEU A 66 11.20 -17.28 -9.50
CA LEU A 66 10.81 -17.61 -10.87
C LEU A 66 11.74 -16.97 -11.91
N THR A 67 12.01 -15.68 -11.75
CA THR A 67 12.88 -14.93 -12.67
C THR A 67 14.34 -15.33 -12.53
N PHE A 68 14.79 -15.79 -11.35
CA PHE A 68 16.12 -16.36 -11.15
C PHE A 68 16.30 -17.65 -11.96
N LEU A 69 15.33 -18.57 -11.85
CA LEU A 69 15.32 -19.84 -12.57
C LEU A 69 15.26 -19.60 -14.09
N LEU A 70 14.36 -18.71 -14.54
CA LEU A 70 14.21 -18.34 -15.94
C LEU A 70 15.51 -17.73 -16.49
N ARG A 71 16.12 -16.79 -15.76
CA ARG A 71 17.40 -16.19 -16.15
C ARG A 71 18.51 -17.23 -16.24
N HIS A 72 18.62 -18.10 -15.24
CA HIS A 72 19.65 -19.14 -15.22
C HIS A 72 19.49 -20.11 -16.39
N TRP A 73 18.24 -20.47 -16.71
CA TRP A 73 17.93 -21.24 -17.91
C TRP A 73 18.30 -20.46 -19.18
N LEU A 74 17.79 -19.25 -19.39
CA LEU A 74 18.10 -18.45 -20.59
C LEU A 74 19.60 -18.22 -20.80
N ASN A 75 20.36 -17.99 -19.72
CA ASN A 75 21.81 -17.79 -19.79
C ASN A 75 22.57 -19.05 -20.20
N ARG A 76 22.04 -20.26 -19.97
CA ARG A 76 22.62 -21.49 -20.54
C ARG A 76 22.51 -21.57 -22.06
N TRP A 77 21.47 -20.98 -22.65
CA TRP A 77 21.19 -21.11 -24.10
C TRP A 77 21.65 -19.91 -24.91
N ARG A 78 21.49 -18.69 -24.37
CA ARG A 78 21.74 -17.43 -25.09
C ARG A 78 22.83 -16.57 -24.46
N GLY A 79 23.12 -16.77 -23.17
CA GLY A 79 24.05 -15.95 -22.39
C GLY A 79 23.62 -14.48 -22.27
N GLY A 80 24.24 -13.76 -21.33
CA GLY A 80 24.25 -12.28 -21.34
C GLY A 80 23.13 -11.54 -20.58
N ILE A 81 22.19 -12.21 -19.92
CA ILE A 81 21.22 -11.53 -19.05
C ILE A 81 21.82 -11.33 -17.66
N SER A 82 22.05 -10.07 -17.28
CA SER A 82 22.61 -9.70 -15.97
C SER A 82 21.60 -9.84 -14.82
N ILE A 83 22.10 -10.18 -13.63
CA ILE A 83 21.35 -10.12 -12.36
C ILE A 83 20.77 -8.72 -12.10
N HIS A 84 21.42 -7.65 -12.59
CA HIS A 84 20.94 -6.28 -12.41
C HIS A 84 19.53 -6.06 -12.99
N HIS A 85 19.21 -6.68 -14.14
CA HIS A 85 17.88 -6.60 -14.72
C HIS A 85 16.82 -7.31 -13.87
N GLN A 86 17.20 -8.42 -13.22
CA GLN A 86 16.31 -9.13 -12.32
C GLN A 86 16.02 -8.30 -11.06
N ILE A 87 17.07 -7.74 -10.43
CA ILE A 87 16.91 -6.88 -9.26
C ILE A 87 16.05 -5.66 -9.61
N ALA A 88 16.34 -5.00 -10.73
CA ALA A 88 15.57 -3.85 -11.18
C ALA A 88 14.09 -4.20 -11.43
N ALA A 89 13.80 -5.35 -12.05
CA ALA A 89 12.43 -5.79 -12.32
C ALA A 89 11.65 -6.10 -11.03
N VAL A 90 12.30 -6.73 -10.04
CA VAL A 90 11.68 -7.01 -8.73
C VAL A 90 11.45 -5.70 -7.96
N SER A 91 12.43 -4.79 -7.94
CA SER A 91 12.27 -3.48 -7.30
C SER A 91 11.16 -2.65 -7.94
N LEU A 92 11.07 -2.64 -9.27
CA LEU A 92 9.98 -1.96 -9.98
C LEU A 92 8.62 -2.57 -9.61
N ALA A 93 8.52 -3.90 -9.61
CA ALA A 93 7.28 -4.58 -9.24
C ALA A 93 6.85 -4.29 -7.79
N ILE A 94 7.77 -4.27 -6.83
CA ILE A 94 7.50 -3.87 -5.44
C ILE A 94 6.95 -2.43 -5.41
N GLY A 95 7.60 -1.49 -6.10
CA GLY A 95 7.17 -0.09 -6.14
C GLY A 95 5.79 0.11 -6.77
N LEU A 96 5.52 -0.59 -7.87
CA LEU A 96 4.21 -0.57 -8.54
C LEU A 96 3.12 -1.17 -7.64
N ASN A 97 3.38 -2.33 -7.04
CA ASN A 97 2.41 -2.99 -6.15
C ASN A 97 2.16 -2.16 -4.90
N MET A 98 3.18 -1.52 -4.32
CA MET A 98 3.03 -0.66 -3.15
C MET A 98 2.20 0.59 -3.48
N THR A 99 2.49 1.24 -4.61
CA THR A 99 1.71 2.37 -5.10
C THR A 99 0.25 1.96 -5.35
N PHE A 100 0.05 0.84 -6.06
CA PHE A 100 -1.29 0.33 -6.34
C PHE A 100 -2.05 0.02 -5.05
N LEU A 101 -1.43 -0.71 -4.10
CA LEU A 101 -2.02 -1.05 -2.80
C LEU A 101 -2.46 0.20 -2.02
N ILE A 102 -1.60 1.22 -1.94
CA ILE A 102 -1.92 2.43 -1.19
C ILE A 102 -3.02 3.22 -1.90
N VAL A 103 -2.87 3.47 -3.20
CA VAL A 103 -3.75 4.37 -3.96
C VAL A 103 -5.13 3.76 -4.17
N VAL A 104 -5.22 2.45 -4.42
CA VAL A 104 -6.47 1.80 -4.79
C VAL A 104 -7.15 1.13 -3.57
N PRO A 105 -6.79 -0.09 -3.14
CA PRO A 105 -7.58 -0.80 -2.14
C PRO A 105 -7.53 -0.12 -0.76
N VAL A 106 -6.38 0.41 -0.32
CA VAL A 106 -6.30 1.09 1.00
C VAL A 106 -7.09 2.40 1.01
N THR A 107 -7.06 3.18 -0.07
CA THR A 107 -7.91 4.39 -0.19
C THR A 107 -9.40 4.03 -0.21
N LEU A 108 -9.79 3.01 -0.98
CA LEU A 108 -11.20 2.57 -1.06
C LEU A 108 -11.74 2.12 0.30
N ASP A 109 -10.97 1.32 1.04
CA ASP A 109 -11.33 0.85 2.39
C ASP A 109 -11.49 1.99 3.41
N ARG A 110 -10.75 3.09 3.23
CA ARG A 110 -10.68 4.20 4.20
C ARG A 110 -11.46 5.45 3.81
N SER A 111 -12.02 5.50 2.60
CA SER A 111 -12.65 6.71 2.06
C SER A 111 -14.11 6.84 2.44
N VAL A 112 -14.41 7.86 3.27
CA VAL A 112 -15.78 8.27 3.58
C VAL A 112 -16.51 8.73 2.30
N SER A 113 -15.81 9.41 1.39
CA SER A 113 -16.41 9.86 0.12
C SER A 113 -16.85 8.69 -0.76
N VAL A 114 -16.06 7.61 -0.81
CA VAL A 114 -16.44 6.39 -1.54
C VAL A 114 -17.67 5.74 -0.91
N PHE A 115 -17.73 5.69 0.43
CA PHE A 115 -18.92 5.21 1.13
C PHE A 115 -20.17 6.04 0.79
N LEU A 116 -20.10 7.38 0.86
CA LEU A 116 -21.23 8.25 0.56
C LEU A 116 -21.70 8.11 -0.90
N LEU A 117 -20.76 8.01 -1.84
CA LEU A 117 -21.09 7.73 -3.24
C LEU A 117 -21.75 6.36 -3.40
N GLY A 118 -21.32 5.35 -2.64
CA GLY A 118 -21.97 4.04 -2.60
C GLY A 118 -23.43 4.13 -2.16
N VAL A 119 -23.70 4.86 -1.07
CA VAL A 119 -25.07 5.11 -0.59
C VAL A 119 -25.93 5.79 -1.67
N MET A 120 -25.40 6.82 -2.33
CA MET A 120 -26.13 7.53 -3.38
C MET A 120 -26.33 6.67 -4.62
N ASN A 121 -25.36 5.82 -4.96
CA ASN A 121 -25.43 4.92 -6.10
C ASN A 121 -26.48 3.82 -5.93
N GLU A 122 -26.79 3.41 -4.68
CA GLU A 122 -27.93 2.52 -4.41
C GLU A 122 -29.29 3.17 -4.66
N ARG A 123 -29.36 4.52 -4.68
CA ARG A 123 -30.60 5.29 -4.87
C ARG A 123 -30.39 6.44 -5.86
N PRO A 124 -30.10 6.16 -7.13
CA PRO A 124 -29.60 7.15 -8.08
C PRO A 124 -30.62 8.23 -8.46
N THR A 125 -31.91 8.01 -8.22
CA THR A 125 -32.99 8.98 -8.48
C THR A 125 -33.32 9.84 -7.27
N GLU A 126 -32.78 9.52 -6.10
CA GLU A 126 -33.05 10.22 -4.85
C GLU A 126 -32.12 11.43 -4.70
N THR A 127 -32.65 12.56 -4.23
CA THR A 127 -31.84 13.72 -3.85
C THR A 127 -31.48 13.63 -2.38
N PHE A 128 -30.19 13.80 -2.07
CA PHE A 128 -29.68 13.73 -0.71
C PHE A 128 -29.34 15.14 -0.20
N THR A 129 -29.84 15.48 0.99
CA THR A 129 -29.40 16.67 1.74
C THR A 129 -28.15 16.35 2.56
N ALA A 130 -27.41 17.38 2.98
CA ALA A 130 -26.23 17.23 3.83
C ALA A 130 -26.58 16.52 5.16
N ASP A 131 -27.61 17.01 5.87
CA ASP A 131 -28.07 16.43 7.15
C ASP A 131 -28.44 14.96 7.03
N ARG A 132 -29.02 14.57 5.90
CA ARG A 132 -29.36 13.18 5.63
C ARG A 132 -28.11 12.32 5.42
N LEU A 133 -27.12 12.81 4.68
CA LEU A 133 -25.86 12.09 4.49
C LEU A 133 -25.07 12.00 5.81
N GLU A 134 -25.14 13.03 6.66
CA GLU A 134 -24.55 13.01 7.99
C GLU A 134 -25.21 11.95 8.89
N THR A 135 -26.54 11.89 8.88
CA THR A 135 -27.30 10.86 9.61
C THR A 135 -26.91 9.46 9.12
N VAL A 136 -26.84 9.24 7.80
CA VAL A 136 -26.41 7.95 7.24
C VAL A 136 -24.96 7.62 7.62
N PHE A 137 -24.08 8.62 7.62
CA PHE A 137 -22.70 8.44 8.03
C PHE A 137 -22.60 7.98 9.50
N ASP A 138 -23.29 8.64 10.43
CA ASP A 138 -23.25 8.23 11.84
C ASP A 138 -23.88 6.84 12.04
N ASP A 139 -25.12 6.67 11.59
CA ASP A 139 -25.88 5.44 11.85
C ASP A 139 -25.27 4.22 11.16
N VAL A 140 -24.82 4.37 9.91
CA VAL A 140 -24.35 3.23 9.11
C VAL A 140 -22.84 3.09 9.19
N TYR A 141 -22.08 4.13 8.84
CA TYR A 141 -20.62 4.01 8.75
C TYR A 141 -19.97 3.95 10.13
N VAL A 142 -20.33 4.84 11.05
CA VAL A 142 -19.74 4.86 12.39
C VAL A 142 -20.28 3.72 13.24
N ARG A 143 -21.60 3.68 13.47
CA ARG A 143 -22.22 2.75 14.42
C ARG A 143 -22.39 1.34 13.85
N LYS A 144 -23.14 1.17 12.76
CA LYS A 144 -23.46 -0.17 12.23
C LYS A 144 -22.23 -0.93 11.71
N TYR A 145 -21.33 -0.27 11.00
CA TYR A 145 -20.10 -0.88 10.49
C TYR A 145 -18.96 -0.88 11.52
N GLY A 146 -19.14 -0.23 12.67
CA GLY A 146 -18.15 -0.19 13.74
C GLY A 146 -16.82 0.43 13.29
N ALA A 147 -16.87 1.50 12.49
CA ALA A 147 -15.67 2.09 11.89
C ALA A 147 -14.72 2.65 12.97
N MET A 148 -15.26 3.13 14.10
CA MET A 148 -14.45 3.63 15.21
C MET A 148 -13.76 2.50 15.95
N GLU A 149 -14.51 1.45 16.31
CA GLU A 149 -14.01 0.28 17.04
C GLU A 149 -12.92 -0.42 16.23
N ARG A 150 -13.13 -0.55 14.91
CA ARG A 150 -12.10 -1.07 13.99
C ARG A 150 -10.83 -0.23 14.12
N ARG A 151 -10.91 1.09 13.95
CA ARG A 151 -9.73 1.99 14.03
C ARG A 151 -9.02 1.91 15.38
N ILE A 152 -9.77 1.83 16.49
CA ILE A 152 -9.21 1.66 17.83
C ILE A 152 -8.43 0.34 17.92
N ARG A 153 -8.99 -0.78 17.47
CA ARG A 153 -8.28 -2.08 17.43
C ARG A 153 -7.00 -2.00 16.59
N GLU A 154 -7.04 -1.31 15.44
CA GLU A 154 -5.86 -1.09 14.61
C GLU A 154 -4.77 -0.31 15.36
N GLN A 155 -5.14 0.74 16.11
CA GLN A 155 -4.19 1.52 16.90
C GLN A 155 -3.61 0.73 18.09
N VAL A 156 -4.42 -0.11 18.74
CA VAL A 156 -3.95 -1.02 19.80
C VAL A 156 -2.97 -2.03 19.22
N ARG A 157 -3.31 -2.67 18.09
CA ARG A 157 -2.43 -3.63 17.40
C ARG A 157 -1.13 -3.00 16.92
N SER A 158 -1.17 -1.74 16.50
CA SER A 158 0.02 -0.96 16.11
C SER A 158 0.84 -0.49 17.32
N GLY A 159 0.35 -0.69 18.54
CA GLY A 159 1.01 -0.25 19.77
C GLY A 159 0.98 1.27 19.98
N ASN A 160 0.12 2.00 19.26
CA ASN A 160 0.01 3.46 19.37
C ASN A 160 -0.82 3.89 20.58
N ILE A 161 -1.80 3.07 20.97
CA ILE A 161 -2.62 3.25 22.17
C ILE A 161 -2.65 1.93 22.95
N THR A 162 -2.92 2.02 24.25
CA THR A 162 -3.14 0.86 25.13
C THR A 162 -4.48 1.02 25.85
N PRO A 163 -5.25 -0.07 26.06
CA PRO A 163 -6.40 -0.04 26.96
C PRO A 163 -5.96 0.34 28.37
N GLU A 164 -6.78 1.12 29.06
CA GLU A 164 -6.60 1.48 30.46
C GLU A 164 -7.94 1.77 31.12
N GLY A 165 -8.34 0.92 32.06
CA GLY A 165 -9.67 0.99 32.66
C GLY A 165 -10.76 0.79 31.61
N ASP A 166 -11.68 1.73 31.54
CA ASP A 166 -12.76 1.84 30.54
C ASP A 166 -12.34 2.62 29.28
N GLY A 167 -11.10 3.12 29.23
CA GLY A 167 -10.61 4.00 28.16
C GLY A 167 -9.33 3.52 27.48
N TYR A 168 -8.68 4.46 26.80
CA TYR A 168 -7.43 4.23 26.07
C TYR A 168 -6.43 5.35 26.35
N ARG A 169 -5.15 4.98 26.45
CA ARG A 169 -4.04 5.93 26.61
C ARG A 169 -3.07 5.84 25.45
N ILE A 170 -2.56 6.98 24.99
CA ILE A 170 -1.50 7.04 23.97
C ILE A 170 -0.15 6.54 24.54
N THR A 171 0.52 5.67 23.80
CA THR A 171 1.83 5.11 24.18
C THR A 171 2.97 6.05 23.76
N PRO A 172 4.21 5.83 24.24
CA PRO A 172 5.38 6.53 23.70
C PRO A 172 5.54 6.35 22.19
N THR A 173 5.22 5.16 21.66
CA THR A 173 5.21 4.85 20.22
C THR A 173 4.19 5.71 19.49
N GLY A 174 2.96 5.80 20.00
CA GLY A 174 1.92 6.64 19.43
C GLY A 174 2.32 8.12 19.42
N ARG A 175 2.93 8.61 20.50
CA ARG A 175 3.46 9.99 20.55
C ARG A 175 4.57 10.23 19.53
N ALA A 176 5.45 9.26 19.32
CA ALA A 176 6.49 9.36 18.29
C ALA A 176 5.89 9.39 16.88
N PHE A 177 4.89 8.54 16.62
CA PHE A 177 4.17 8.54 15.36
C PHE A 177 3.48 9.88 15.07
N ILE A 178 2.83 10.49 16.07
CA ILE A 178 2.22 11.82 15.92
C ILE A 178 3.28 12.89 15.61
N ARG A 179 4.42 12.91 16.33
CA ARG A 179 5.50 13.86 16.04
C ARG A 179 6.02 13.72 14.60
N PHE A 180 6.27 12.49 14.16
CA PHE A 180 6.65 12.20 12.78
C PHE A 180 5.60 12.71 11.78
N SER A 181 4.32 12.41 12.03
CA SER A 181 3.21 12.85 11.18
C SER A 181 3.09 14.37 11.14
N SER A 182 3.30 15.08 12.26
CA SER A 182 3.35 16.53 12.30
C SER A 182 4.47 17.10 11.43
N SER A 183 5.65 16.47 11.41
CA SER A 183 6.74 16.88 10.52
C SER A 183 6.36 16.74 9.05
N ILE A 184 5.70 15.65 8.67
CA ILE A 184 5.19 15.45 7.31
C ILE A 184 4.15 16.51 6.94
N VAL A 185 3.18 16.78 7.83
CA VAL A 185 2.17 17.82 7.60
C VAL A 185 2.80 19.18 7.38
N SER A 186 3.81 19.54 8.18
CA SER A 186 4.55 20.79 8.00
C SER A 186 5.35 20.81 6.70
N LEU A 187 6.05 19.73 6.37
CA LEU A 187 6.91 19.66 5.18
C LEU A 187 6.11 19.81 3.88
N PHE A 188 4.91 19.20 3.83
CA PHE A 188 4.06 19.20 2.65
C PHE A 188 2.92 20.24 2.71
N HIS A 189 2.93 21.14 3.70
CA HIS A 189 1.89 22.17 3.89
C HIS A 189 0.45 21.60 3.91
N LEU A 190 0.26 20.47 4.59
CA LEU A 190 -1.04 19.83 4.72
C LEU A 190 -1.89 20.51 5.81
N ASN A 191 -3.19 20.23 5.82
CA ASN A 191 -4.10 20.81 6.82
C ASN A 191 -3.81 20.24 8.24
N PRO A 192 -3.38 21.07 9.21
CA PRO A 192 -2.94 20.59 10.52
C PRO A 192 -4.07 20.12 11.45
N ARG A 193 -5.35 20.44 11.12
CA ARG A 193 -6.51 20.12 11.97
C ARG A 193 -6.68 18.62 12.25
N TYR A 194 -6.14 17.77 11.38
CA TYR A 194 -6.23 16.31 11.51
C TYR A 194 -5.20 15.71 12.47
N ILE A 195 -4.22 16.50 12.90
CA ILE A 195 -3.20 16.08 13.89
C ILE A 195 -3.33 16.90 15.18
N ASN A 196 -3.70 18.18 15.06
CA ASN A 196 -3.94 19.09 16.17
C ASN A 196 -5.40 19.57 16.13
N PRO A 197 -6.37 18.72 16.53
CA PRO A 197 -7.77 19.11 16.53
C PRO A 197 -8.05 20.17 17.59
N GLU A 198 -8.95 21.11 17.29
CA GLU A 198 -9.45 22.09 18.25
C GLU A 198 -10.44 21.41 19.20
N LEU A 199 -9.95 20.91 20.33
CA LEU A 199 -10.76 20.15 21.30
C LEU A 199 -11.66 21.04 22.19
N ALA A 200 -11.44 22.36 22.19
CA ALA A 200 -12.19 23.29 23.03
C ALA A 200 -13.70 23.34 22.69
N THR A 201 -14.08 22.98 21.47
CA THR A 201 -15.48 22.88 21.03
C THR A 201 -16.16 21.56 21.41
N VAL A 202 -15.40 20.49 21.66
CA VAL A 202 -15.95 19.15 21.99
C VAL A 202 -16.34 19.03 23.46
N ALA A 203 -15.67 19.76 24.35
CA ALA A 203 -15.97 19.75 25.79
C ALA A 203 -17.27 20.51 26.14
N ALA A 204 -17.85 21.28 25.21
CA ALA A 204 -19.07 22.04 25.43
C ALA A 204 -20.37 21.28 25.04
N SER A 205 -20.24 20.08 24.49
CA SER A 205 -21.36 19.28 23.95
C SER A 205 -21.61 17.95 24.67
N ASN A 206 -20.94 17.71 25.81
CA ASN A 206 -21.17 16.57 26.70
C ASN A 206 -21.72 17.03 28.05
#